data_AF-A0A7V1ZH54-F1
#
_entry.id   AF-A0A7V1ZH54-F1
#
_cell.length_a   1.000
_cell.length_b   1.000
_cell.length_c   1.000
_cell.angle_alpha   90.00
_cell.angle_beta   90.00
_cell.angle_gamma   90.00
#
_symmetry.space_group_name_H-M   'P 1'
#
loop_
_entity.id
_entity.type
_entity.pdbx_description
1 polymer ?
#
loop_
_entity_poly.entity_id
_entity_poly.type
_entity_poly.pdbx_seq_one_letter_code
_entity_poly.pdbx_strand_id
1 'polypeptide(L)'
;MAEIVKENNQSGQADEVIIAIAWMESSFDPGAHRPNPEKETARGLMGVTKAAAQDVGANYERLFDPVENIKAGSAYLRLRTSWAKGNVEKALAGYGTGPNYAQAILRCAECLKASAGEPMTCLVQLHP
;
A
#
# COMPACT_ATOMS: atom_id res chain seq x y z
N MET A 1 9.40 5.84 7.72
CA MET A 1 8.69 5.04 6.70
C MET A 1 9.56 3.96 6.08
N ALA A 2 10.72 4.27 5.50
CA ALA A 2 11.57 3.25 4.87
C ALA A 2 11.97 2.10 5.82
N GLU A 3 12.35 2.40 7.06
CA GLU A 3 12.73 1.40 8.06
C GLU A 3 11.58 0.47 8.43
N ILE A 4 10.42 1.03 8.83
CA ILE A 4 9.24 0.22 9.16
C ILE A 4 8.77 -0.65 7.98
N VAL A 5 8.87 -0.15 6.74
CA VAL A 5 8.56 -0.96 5.55
C VAL A 5 9.56 -2.09 5.40
N LYS A 6 10.86 -1.80 5.43
CA LYS A 6 11.93 -2.80 5.28
C LYS A 6 11.80 -3.95 6.27
N GLU A 7 11.41 -3.65 7.51
CA GLU A 7 11.26 -4.66 8.56
C GLU A 7 9.97 -5.48 8.47
N ASN A 8 8.93 -4.94 7.83
CA ASN A 8 7.56 -5.48 7.94
C ASN A 8 6.89 -5.77 6.59
N ASN A 9 7.58 -5.58 5.48
CA ASN A 9 7.08 -5.86 4.14
C ASN A 9 6.93 -7.38 3.92
N GLN A 10 5.68 -7.84 3.77
CA GLN A 10 5.30 -9.23 3.52
C GLN A 10 4.79 -9.47 2.09
N SER A 11 4.96 -8.48 1.19
CA SER A 11 4.36 -8.51 -0.15
C SER A 11 5.11 -9.39 -1.16
N GLY A 12 6.40 -9.64 -0.93
CA GLY A 12 7.31 -10.19 -1.94
C GLY A 12 7.67 -9.19 -3.05
N GLN A 13 7.24 -7.93 -2.94
CA GLN A 13 7.63 -6.82 -3.80
C GLN A 13 8.71 -5.97 -3.12
N ALA A 14 9.37 -5.12 -3.91
CA ALA A 14 10.36 -4.18 -3.39
C ALA A 14 9.75 -3.15 -2.43
N ASP A 15 10.52 -2.68 -1.45
CA ASP A 15 10.06 -1.77 -0.40
C ASP A 15 9.51 -0.45 -0.99
N GLU A 16 10.05 0.02 -2.11
CA GLU A 16 9.58 1.23 -2.78
C GLU A 16 8.15 1.11 -3.30
N VAL A 17 7.68 -0.11 -3.63
CA VAL A 17 6.28 -0.35 -3.98
C VAL A 17 5.38 -0.10 -2.77
N ILE A 18 5.78 -0.59 -1.60
CA ILE A 18 5.03 -0.42 -0.35
C ILE A 18 5.05 1.03 0.12
N ILE A 19 6.20 1.70 0.00
CA ILE A 19 6.32 3.13 0.29
C ILE A 19 5.42 3.96 -0.64
N ALA A 20 5.41 3.68 -1.94
CA ALA A 20 4.54 4.35 -2.89
C ALA A 20 3.05 4.13 -2.57
N ILE A 21 2.66 2.91 -2.21
CA ILE A 21 1.28 2.61 -1.76
C ILE A 21 0.95 3.39 -0.50
N ALA A 22 1.81 3.36 0.52
CA ALA A 22 1.53 4.04 1.78
C ALA A 22 1.39 5.56 1.61
N TRP A 23 2.16 6.15 0.68
CA TRP A 23 1.98 7.55 0.31
C TRP A 23 0.66 7.78 -0.42
N MET A 24 0.38 7.00 -1.48
CA MET A 24 -0.87 7.11 -2.25
C MET A 24 -2.11 6.99 -1.35
N GLU A 25 -2.06 6.07 -0.38
CA GLU A 25 -3.20 5.73 0.46
C GLU A 25 -3.45 6.72 1.59
N SER A 26 -2.40 7.28 2.20
CA SER A 26 -2.54 8.05 3.44
C SER A 26 -1.64 9.28 3.55
N SER A 27 -0.77 9.54 2.57
CA SER A 27 0.34 10.49 2.71
C SER A 27 1.18 10.21 3.97
N PHE A 28 1.32 8.92 4.31
CA PHE A 28 1.96 8.41 5.54
C PHE A 28 1.26 8.76 6.86
N ASP A 29 -0.03 9.09 6.84
CA ASP A 29 -0.81 9.29 8.05
C ASP A 29 -1.33 7.94 8.61
N PRO A 30 -0.82 7.45 9.75
CA PRO A 30 -1.30 6.21 10.35
C PRO A 30 -2.72 6.36 10.94
N GLY A 31 -3.19 7.59 11.18
CA GLY A 31 -4.55 7.90 11.60
C GLY A 31 -5.53 8.00 10.43
N ALA A 32 -5.05 7.85 9.18
CA ALA A 32 -5.88 7.99 7.99
C ALA A 32 -7.08 7.04 8.05
N HIS A 33 -8.25 7.62 7.83
CA HIS A 33 -9.51 6.90 7.80
C HIS A 33 -10.35 7.43 6.66
N ARG A 34 -10.74 6.55 5.74
CA ARG A 34 -11.61 6.92 4.63
C ARG A 34 -13.01 6.35 4.83
N PRO A 35 -13.97 7.16 5.32
CA PRO A 35 -15.36 6.75 5.39
C PRO A 35 -15.90 6.58 3.97
N ASN A 36 -16.23 5.36 3.59
CA ASN A 36 -17.01 5.09 2.40
C ASN A 36 -18.40 4.60 2.87
N PRO A 37 -19.49 5.30 2.55
CA PRO A 37 -20.84 4.88 2.96
C PRO A 37 -21.32 3.61 2.24
N GLU A 38 -20.68 3.20 1.14
CA GLU A 38 -21.03 2.02 0.34
C GLU A 38 -20.04 0.85 0.48
N LYS A 39 -18.83 1.09 1.01
CA LYS A 39 -17.77 0.08 1.15
C LYS A 39 -17.21 0.10 2.57
N GLU A 40 -16.71 -1.03 3.03
CA GLU A 40 -16.02 -1.08 4.31
C GLU A 40 -14.88 -0.06 4.36
N THR A 41 -14.80 0.63 5.50
CA THR A 41 -13.86 1.71 5.74
C THR A 41 -12.41 1.24 5.58
N ALA A 42 -11.55 2.09 5.03
CA ALA A 42 -10.11 1.86 4.97
C ALA A 42 -9.42 2.52 6.17
N ARG A 43 -8.34 1.89 6.68
CA ARG A 43 -7.57 2.40 7.83
C ARG A 43 -6.07 2.41 7.58
N GLY A 44 -5.42 3.41 8.16
CA GLY A 44 -3.99 3.51 8.35
C GLY A 44 -3.19 3.66 7.05
N LEU A 45 -1.88 3.40 7.19
CA LEU A 45 -0.86 3.75 6.20
C LEU A 45 -1.17 3.26 4.77
N MET A 46 -1.62 2.01 4.62
CA MET A 46 -1.85 1.34 3.35
C MET A 46 -3.32 1.21 2.97
N GLY A 47 -4.22 1.95 3.62
CA GLY A 47 -5.63 1.99 3.26
C GLY A 47 -6.34 0.62 3.36
N VAL A 48 -5.98 -0.19 4.36
CA VAL A 48 -6.48 -1.56 4.50
C VAL A 48 -7.95 -1.55 4.89
N THR A 49 -8.80 -2.19 4.09
CA THR A 49 -10.23 -2.36 4.38
C THR A 49 -10.48 -3.54 5.33
N LYS A 50 -11.68 -3.63 5.89
CA LYS A 50 -12.05 -4.76 6.76
C LYS A 50 -12.03 -6.11 6.02
N ALA A 51 -12.49 -6.17 4.77
CA ALA A 51 -12.43 -7.36 3.93
C ALA A 51 -10.98 -7.77 3.63
N ALA A 52 -10.13 -6.80 3.27
CA ALA A 52 -8.70 -7.06 3.06
C ALA A 52 -8.03 -7.58 4.35
N ALA A 53 -8.39 -7.03 5.52
CA ALA A 53 -7.91 -7.52 6.81
C ALA A 53 -8.38 -8.95 7.09
N GLN A 54 -9.64 -9.27 6.79
CA GLN A 54 -10.19 -10.62 6.93
C GLN A 54 -9.48 -11.63 6.02
N ASP A 55 -9.23 -11.26 4.76
CA ASP A 55 -8.55 -12.10 3.77
C ASP A 55 -7.15 -12.55 4.21
N VAL A 56 -6.50 -11.75 5.06
CA VAL A 56 -5.15 -12.03 5.59
C VAL A 56 -5.11 -12.36 7.09
N GLY A 57 -6.27 -12.46 7.74
CA GLY A 57 -6.38 -12.77 9.17
C GLY A 57 -5.86 -11.67 10.11
N ALA A 58 -5.81 -10.41 9.67
CA ALA A 58 -5.40 -9.28 10.48
C ALA A 58 -6.56 -8.73 11.35
N ASN A 59 -6.22 -8.20 12.53
CA ASN A 59 -7.19 -7.52 13.39
C ASN A 59 -7.43 -6.08 12.88
N TYR A 60 -8.59 -5.84 12.28
CA TYR A 60 -8.98 -4.55 11.71
C TYR A 60 -8.92 -3.37 12.72
N GLU A 61 -9.14 -3.62 14.01
CA GLU A 61 -9.05 -2.58 15.05
C GLU A 61 -7.62 -2.14 15.37
N ARG A 62 -6.63 -2.95 15.02
CA ARG A 62 -5.21 -2.63 15.23
C ARG A 62 -4.57 -1.93 14.03
N LEU A 63 -5.30 -1.69 12.94
CA LEU A 63 -4.73 -1.15 11.70
C LEU A 63 -4.38 0.34 11.74
N PHE A 64 -4.63 1.04 12.83
CA PHE A 64 -4.02 2.35 13.09
C PHE A 64 -2.60 2.24 13.65
N ASP A 65 -2.18 1.05 14.11
CA ASP A 65 -0.77 0.76 14.40
C ASP A 65 0.00 0.64 13.08
N PRO A 66 1.06 1.45 12.88
CA PRO A 66 1.85 1.44 11.65
C PRO A 66 2.41 0.06 11.26
N VAL A 67 2.88 -0.72 12.25
CA VAL A 67 3.54 -2.01 12.00
C VAL A 67 2.51 -3.03 11.57
N GLU A 68 1.40 -3.13 12.29
CA GLU A 68 0.29 -4.02 11.94
C GLU A 68 -0.32 -3.65 10.58
N ASN A 69 -0.43 -2.36 10.26
CA ASN A 69 -0.97 -1.90 8.99
C ASN A 69 -0.07 -2.28 7.80
N ILE A 70 1.25 -2.04 7.91
CA ILE A 70 2.20 -2.42 6.86
C ILE A 70 2.19 -3.94 6.65
N LYS A 71 2.16 -4.74 7.72
CA LYS A 71 2.06 -6.21 7.61
C LYS A 71 0.78 -6.62 6.89
N ALA A 72 -0.38 -6.10 7.33
CA ALA A 72 -1.67 -6.46 6.74
C ALA A 72 -1.79 -6.04 5.27
N GLY A 73 -1.44 -4.79 4.94
CA GLY A 73 -1.49 -4.28 3.57
C GLY A 73 -0.52 -5.00 2.64
N SER A 74 0.72 -5.23 3.08
CA SER A 74 1.70 -5.95 2.27
C SER A 74 1.34 -7.44 2.09
N ALA A 75 0.84 -8.12 3.13
CA ALA A 75 0.32 -9.48 3.02
C ALA A 75 -0.86 -9.56 2.04
N TYR A 76 -1.74 -8.56 2.06
CA TYR A 76 -2.87 -8.49 1.14
C TYR A 76 -2.38 -8.30 -0.30
N LEU A 77 -1.37 -7.46 -0.55
CA LEU A 77 -0.76 -7.34 -1.87
C LEU A 77 -0.13 -8.66 -2.36
N ARG A 78 0.48 -9.45 -1.47
CA ARG A 78 0.97 -10.79 -1.80
C ARG A 78 -0.16 -11.73 -2.22
N LEU A 79 -1.27 -11.72 -1.48
CA LEU A 79 -2.46 -12.50 -1.80
C LEU A 79 -3.04 -12.12 -3.17
N ARG A 80 -3.18 -10.81 -3.44
CA ARG A 80 -3.58 -10.28 -4.76
C ARG A 80 -2.66 -10.75 -5.87
N THR A 81 -1.34 -10.77 -5.62
CA THR A 81 -0.33 -11.25 -6.57
C THR A 81 -0.51 -12.74 -6.88
N SER A 82 -0.83 -13.55 -5.87
CA SER A 82 -1.19 -14.96 -6.05
C SER A 82 -2.42 -15.13 -6.94
N TRP A 83 -3.51 -14.40 -6.66
CA TRP A 83 -4.73 -14.43 -7.49
C TRP A 83 -4.48 -13.97 -8.93
N ALA A 84 -3.57 -13.01 -9.11
CA ALA A 84 -3.13 -12.52 -10.41
C ALA A 84 -2.12 -13.44 -11.11
N LYS A 85 -1.83 -14.64 -10.57
CA LYS A 85 -0.86 -15.61 -11.11
C LYS A 85 0.54 -14.99 -11.29
N GLY A 86 0.97 -14.18 -10.32
CA GLY A 86 2.26 -13.50 -10.32
C GLY A 86 2.29 -12.16 -11.07
N ASN A 87 1.19 -11.73 -11.69
CA ASN A 87 1.15 -10.44 -12.39
C ASN A 87 0.96 -9.28 -11.37
N VAL A 88 2.06 -8.59 -11.08
CA VAL A 88 2.10 -7.48 -10.10
C VAL A 88 1.23 -6.31 -10.50
N GLU A 89 1.18 -5.96 -11.78
CA GLU A 89 0.35 -4.86 -12.28
C GLU A 89 -1.14 -5.13 -12.04
N LYS A 90 -1.62 -6.34 -12.35
CA LYS A 90 -3.00 -6.78 -12.05
C LYS A 90 -3.27 -6.85 -10.54
N ALA A 91 -2.27 -7.24 -9.76
CA ALA A 91 -2.39 -7.29 -8.31
C ALA A 91 -2.63 -5.89 -7.74
N LEU A 92 -1.80 -4.92 -8.12
CA LEU A 92 -1.91 -3.51 -7.75
C LEU A 92 -3.22 -2.89 -8.25
N ALA A 93 -3.63 -3.21 -9.49
CA ALA A 93 -4.82 -2.65 -10.12
C ALA A 93 -6.12 -2.97 -9.37
N GLY A 94 -6.16 -3.98 -8.51
CA GLY A 94 -7.27 -4.09 -7.56
C GLY A 94 -6.86 -4.24 -6.11
N TYR A 95 -5.61 -3.88 -5.78
CA TYR A 95 -5.29 -3.44 -4.43
C TYR A 95 -5.94 -2.08 -4.19
N GLY A 96 -5.64 -1.11 -5.06
CA GLY A 96 -6.16 0.25 -4.98
C GLY A 96 -7.38 0.52 -5.85
N THR A 97 -7.76 1.79 -5.91
CA THR A 97 -8.91 2.27 -6.70
C THR A 97 -8.46 3.15 -7.87
N GLY A 98 -9.05 2.94 -9.04
CA GLY A 98 -8.86 3.80 -10.21
C GLY A 98 -8.05 3.13 -11.34
N PRO A 99 -8.25 3.57 -12.59
CA PRO A 99 -7.72 2.88 -13.77
C PRO A 99 -6.18 2.90 -13.87
N ASN A 100 -5.52 3.88 -13.23
CA ASN A 100 -4.08 4.10 -13.34
C ASN A 100 -3.31 3.77 -12.06
N TYR A 101 -3.95 3.14 -11.07
CA TYR A 101 -3.35 2.91 -9.76
C TYR A 101 -2.04 2.11 -9.87
N ALA A 102 -2.07 1.00 -10.63
CA ALA A 102 -0.91 0.13 -10.79
C ALA A 102 0.28 0.87 -11.42
N GLN A 103 0.04 1.60 -12.52
CA GLN A 103 1.09 2.30 -13.24
C GLN A 103 1.66 3.45 -12.41
N ALA A 104 0.83 4.17 -11.65
CA ALA A 104 1.28 5.23 -10.76
C ALA A 104 2.22 4.69 -9.67
N ILE A 105 1.86 3.59 -9.01
CA ILE A 105 2.68 2.94 -7.99
C ILE A 105 4.01 2.43 -8.59
N LEU A 106 3.97 1.72 -9.72
CA LEU A 106 5.17 1.16 -10.33
C LEU A 106 6.15 2.27 -10.77
N ARG A 107 5.64 3.33 -11.41
CA ARG A 107 6.46 4.47 -11.82
C ARG A 107 7.08 5.19 -10.63
N CYS A 108 6.31 5.39 -9.55
CA CYS A 108 6.84 6.00 -8.34
C CYS A 108 7.91 5.12 -7.71
N ALA A 109 7.70 3.81 -7.63
CA ALA A 109 8.68 2.87 -7.09
C ALA A 109 9.99 2.85 -7.90
N GLU A 110 9.93 2.91 -9.23
CA GLU A 110 11.11 3.05 -10.09
C GLU A 110 11.85 4.37 -9.84
N CYS A 111 11.11 5.49 -9.72
CA CYS A 111 11.68 6.78 -9.37
C CYS A 111 12.37 6.76 -8.00
N LEU A 112 11.73 6.17 -6.99
CA LEU A 112 12.27 6.05 -5.64
C LEU A 112 13.60 5.29 -5.63
N LYS A 113 13.69 4.18 -6.39
CA LYS A 113 14.94 3.41 -6.56
C LYS A 113 16.05 4.22 -7.22
N ALA A 114 15.70 5.09 -8.16
CA ALA A 114 16.66 5.93 -8.88
C ALA A 114 17.02 7.22 -8.12
N SER A 115 16.17 7.66 -7.19
CA SER A 115 16.36 8.90 -6.44
C SER A 115 17.49 8.71 -5.42
N ALA A 116 18.55 9.52 -5.53
CA ALA A 116 19.73 9.46 -4.66
C ALA A 116 19.47 10.04 -3.25
N GLY A 117 18.35 9.68 -2.62
CA GLY A 117 17.95 10.17 -1.29
C GLY A 117 16.95 11.32 -1.30
N GLU A 118 16.31 11.62 -2.43
CA GLU A 118 15.28 12.68 -2.57
C GLU A 118 13.88 12.09 -2.86
N PRO A 119 13.32 11.24 -1.97
CA PRO A 119 12.11 10.46 -2.26
C PRO A 119 10.88 11.35 -2.53
N MET A 120 10.83 12.55 -1.95
CA MET A 120 9.70 13.45 -2.12
C MET A 120 9.52 13.92 -3.57
N THR A 121 10.58 14.01 -4.37
CA THR A 121 10.49 14.35 -5.80
C THR A 121 9.67 13.33 -6.59
N CYS A 122 9.65 12.08 -6.13
CA CYS A 122 8.87 10.99 -6.71
C CYS A 122 7.48 10.89 -6.10
N LEU A 123 7.36 11.02 -4.77
CA LEU A 123 6.10 10.80 -4.04
C LEU A 123 5.03 11.84 -4.39
N VAL A 124 5.40 13.12 -4.47
CA VAL A 124 4.42 14.18 -4.76
C VAL A 124 3.74 14.02 -6.12
N GLN A 125 4.35 13.28 -7.06
CA GLN A 125 3.75 13.00 -8.36
C GLN A 125 2.52 12.09 -8.29
N LEU A 126 2.32 11.38 -7.16
CA LEU A 126 1.14 10.55 -6.93
C LEU A 126 -0.11 11.37 -6.54
N HIS A 127 0.09 12.61 -6.07
CA HIS A 127 -0.98 13.55 -5.69
C HIS A 127 -0.76 14.89 -6.42
N PRO A 128 -0.95 14.93 -7.76
CA PRO A 128 -0.79 16.17 -8.53
C PRO A 128 -1.83 17.23 -8.19
#